data_AF-A0A183CV35-F1
#
_entry.id   AF-A0A183CV35-F1
#
_cell.length_a   1.000
_cell.length_b   1.000
_cell.length_c   1.000
_cell.angle_alpha   90.00
_cell.angle_beta   90.00
_cell.angle_gamma   90.00
#
_symmetry.space_group_name_H-M   'P 1'
#
loop_
_entity.id
_entity.type
_entity.pdbx_description
1 polymer ?
#
loop_
_entity_poly.entity_id
_entity_poly.type
_entity_poly.pdbx_seq_one_letter_code
_entity_poly.pdbx_strand_id
1 'polypeptide(L)'
;MFSEQCIQVLRPPLLSRLFFLHILQQTNASFEIVSEQDLLEYQKLIPWQAMTLLIGSVGVVINLLLLTVFCGFSTFWSRYKLFICLAVGDLFNCLGIALLGLNRRYLFKEVTERGYAIPQVGFHAAFSSALITEAKTDMDRLRQKISGLCALFGKVAGTKRNVVIELESQRAWVEYSTSPGELNPISDATLAGLTPISCAMKAYVWIRLIGTLWPPAIQLAIGADRAASILKPFWHRRYIDNKDWQLGVTTFLFVMVSLFAGLLIVLMNSDRTVIFYCGRKATFSNGFGYYVYFAEVSFLYFAINMKRLHV
;
A
#
# COMPACT_ATOMS: atom_id res chain seq x y z
N MET A 1 -32.32 -32.62 8.09
CA MET A 1 -32.45 -32.67 6.62
C MET A 1 -32.33 -31.27 6.06
N PHE A 2 -31.11 -30.79 5.87
CA PHE A 2 -30.79 -29.63 5.04
C PHE A 2 -29.52 -29.99 4.27
N SER A 3 -29.62 -29.85 2.96
CA SER A 3 -28.86 -30.58 1.94
C SER A 3 -27.43 -30.06 1.73
N GLU A 4 -26.47 -30.99 1.69
CA GLU A 4 -25.06 -30.81 1.29
C GLU A 4 -24.88 -30.73 -0.24
N GLN A 5 -25.42 -29.71 -0.91
CA GLN A 5 -25.20 -29.55 -2.36
C GLN A 5 -24.94 -28.09 -2.76
N CYS A 6 -23.76 -27.56 -2.38
CA CYS A 6 -23.28 -26.30 -2.98
C CYS A 6 -21.75 -26.10 -2.91
N ILE A 7 -20.95 -27.13 -3.22
CA ILE A 7 -19.49 -26.98 -3.41
C ILE A 7 -19.03 -27.83 -4.60
N GLN A 8 -19.47 -27.54 -5.82
CA GLN A 8 -18.84 -28.08 -7.06
C GLN A 8 -19.07 -27.21 -8.30
N VAL A 9 -18.87 -25.89 -8.26
CA VAL A 9 -18.68 -25.11 -9.50
C VAL A 9 -17.78 -23.89 -9.26
N LEU A 10 -16.46 -24.08 -9.25
CA LEU A 10 -15.54 -22.97 -9.53
C LEU A 10 -14.32 -23.51 -10.28
N ARG A 11 -14.55 -23.95 -11.52
CA ARG A 11 -13.48 -24.18 -12.49
C ARG A 11 -13.10 -22.78 -13.02
N PRO A 12 -11.91 -22.25 -12.73
CA PRO A 12 -11.53 -20.91 -13.18
C PRO A 12 -11.53 -20.85 -14.72
N PRO A 13 -11.91 -19.73 -15.34
CA PRO A 13 -11.96 -19.59 -16.79
C PRO A 13 -10.57 -19.84 -17.40
N LEU A 14 -10.53 -20.43 -18.59
CA LEU A 14 -9.33 -20.75 -19.39
C LEU A 14 -8.33 -19.57 -19.51
N LEU A 15 -8.82 -18.33 -19.44
CA LEU A 15 -8.01 -17.11 -19.42
C LEU A 15 -7.07 -17.03 -18.21
N SER A 16 -7.48 -17.54 -17.04
CA SER A 16 -6.64 -17.60 -15.83
C SER A 16 -5.49 -18.60 -15.96
N ARG A 17 -5.69 -19.72 -16.70
CA ARG A 17 -4.63 -20.72 -16.93
C ARG A 17 -3.60 -20.25 -17.95
N LEU A 18 -4.01 -19.55 -19.00
CA LEU A 18 -3.08 -18.94 -19.95
C LEU A 18 -2.27 -17.82 -19.30
N PHE A 19 -2.88 -17.04 -18.40
CA PHE A 19 -2.17 -16.04 -17.60
C PHE A 19 -1.13 -16.66 -16.66
N PHE A 20 -1.45 -17.81 -16.04
CA PHE A 20 -0.52 -18.51 -15.14
C PHE A 20 0.64 -19.20 -15.88
N LEU A 21 0.40 -19.75 -17.07
CA LEU A 21 1.46 -20.38 -17.88
C LEU A 21 2.44 -19.35 -18.44
N HIS A 22 1.98 -18.15 -18.77
CA HIS A 22 2.89 -17.08 -19.21
C HIS A 22 3.80 -16.57 -18.08
N ILE A 23 3.35 -16.62 -16.82
CA ILE A 23 4.13 -16.25 -15.64
C ILE A 23 5.28 -17.24 -15.36
N LEU A 24 5.12 -18.53 -15.69
CA LEU A 24 6.12 -19.55 -15.37
C LEU A 24 7.30 -19.61 -16.36
N GLN A 25 7.20 -19.00 -17.54
CA GLN A 25 8.23 -19.13 -18.58
C GLN A 25 9.32 -18.03 -18.53
N GLN A 26 9.36 -17.21 -17.47
CA GLN A 26 10.19 -16.00 -17.40
C GLN A 26 11.22 -16.03 -16.25
N THR A 27 11.97 -17.13 -16.10
CA THR A 27 13.02 -17.26 -15.08
C THR A 27 14.43 -17.34 -15.67
N ASN A 28 14.82 -16.32 -16.45
CA ASN A 28 16.24 -15.98 -16.59
C ASN A 28 16.49 -14.78 -15.66
N ALA A 29 16.68 -15.06 -14.37
CA ALA A 29 16.90 -14.03 -13.37
C ALA A 29 18.33 -13.48 -13.50
N SER A 30 18.48 -12.27 -14.05
CA SER A 30 19.74 -11.53 -13.98
C SER A 30 19.87 -10.87 -12.61
N PHE A 31 21.05 -10.96 -12.00
CA PHE A 31 21.38 -10.29 -10.74
C PHE A 31 22.02 -8.93 -11.03
N GLU A 32 21.55 -7.89 -10.34
CA GLU A 32 22.18 -6.56 -10.37
C GLU A 32 23.10 -6.44 -9.16
N ILE A 33 24.40 -6.22 -9.41
CA ILE A 33 25.38 -5.97 -8.35
C ILE A 33 25.19 -4.53 -7.89
N VAL A 34 24.85 -4.35 -6.62
CA VAL A 34 24.59 -3.04 -6.02
C VAL A 34 25.92 -2.42 -5.60
N SER A 35 26.15 -1.15 -5.95
CA SER A 35 27.34 -0.41 -5.50
C SER A 35 27.35 -0.26 -3.97
N GLU A 36 28.53 -0.30 -3.34
CA GLU A 36 28.66 -0.10 -1.89
C GLU A 36 28.08 1.25 -1.42
N GLN A 37 28.14 2.27 -2.28
CA GLN A 37 27.56 3.59 -1.99
C GLN A 37 26.03 3.53 -1.87
N ASP A 38 25.37 2.79 -2.76
CA ASP A 38 23.91 2.61 -2.73
C ASP A 38 23.49 1.82 -1.50
N LEU A 39 24.32 0.86 -1.08
CA LEU A 39 24.06 0.02 0.10
C LEU A 39 24.05 0.85 1.39
N LEU A 40 24.96 1.82 1.51
CA LEU A 40 24.97 2.81 2.59
C LEU A 40 23.75 3.74 2.55
N GLU A 41 23.29 4.12 1.36
CA GLU A 41 22.06 4.90 1.21
C GLU A 41 20.82 4.10 1.65
N TYR A 42 20.70 2.84 1.23
CA TYR A 42 19.60 1.96 1.65
C TYR A 42 19.56 1.76 3.15
N GLN A 43 20.72 1.60 3.80
CA GLN A 43 20.80 1.48 5.26
C GLN A 43 20.22 2.72 5.97
N LYS A 44 20.42 3.92 5.42
CA LYS A 44 19.82 5.16 5.92
C LYS A 44 18.31 5.24 5.66
N LEU A 45 17.80 4.61 4.61
CA LEU A 45 16.37 4.62 4.25
C LEU A 45 15.52 3.63 5.04
N ILE A 46 16.08 2.53 5.55
CA ILE A 46 15.37 1.52 6.35
C ILE A 46 14.53 2.14 7.50
N PRO A 47 15.07 3.01 8.38
CA PRO A 47 14.28 3.60 9.46
C PRO A 47 13.12 4.47 8.95
N TRP A 48 13.30 5.19 7.83
CA TRP A 48 12.23 5.98 7.22
C TRP A 48 11.08 5.12 6.69
N GLN A 49 11.37 3.95 6.13
CA GLN A 49 10.34 3.01 5.70
C GLN A 49 9.60 2.39 6.89
N ALA A 50 10.29 2.14 8.02
CA ALA A 50 9.65 1.71 9.25
C ALA A 50 8.66 2.76 9.80
N MET A 51 9.02 4.05 9.76
CA MET A 51 8.11 5.14 10.13
C MET A 51 6.91 5.23 9.19
N THR A 52 7.13 5.05 7.89
CA THR A 52 6.06 5.03 6.88
C THR A 52 5.07 3.89 7.13
N LEU A 53 5.59 2.69 7.42
CA LEU A 53 4.80 1.53 7.79
C LEU A 53 3.99 1.79 9.07
N LEU A 54 4.62 2.36 10.10
CA LEU A 54 3.96 2.72 11.36
C LEU A 54 2.81 3.71 11.15
N ILE A 55 3.06 4.83 10.47
CA ILE A 55 2.07 5.87 10.19
C ILE A 55 0.90 5.29 9.37
N GLY A 56 1.20 4.53 8.32
CA GLY A 56 0.18 3.86 7.52
C GLY A 56 -0.67 2.90 8.36
N SER A 57 -0.05 2.11 9.23
CA SER A 57 -0.73 1.12 10.07
C SER A 57 -1.65 1.79 11.10
N VAL A 58 -1.18 2.85 11.76
CA VAL A 58 -2.00 3.65 12.70
C VAL A 58 -3.19 4.26 11.96
N GLY A 59 -2.98 4.82 10.77
CA GLY A 59 -4.05 5.37 9.94
C GLY A 59 -5.09 4.31 9.52
N VAL A 60 -4.66 3.09 9.20
CA VAL A 60 -5.57 1.96 8.92
C VAL A 60 -6.45 1.66 10.15
N VAL A 61 -5.85 1.57 11.34
CA VAL A 61 -6.60 1.28 12.58
C VAL A 61 -7.64 2.38 12.85
N ILE A 62 -7.25 3.66 12.75
CA ILE A 62 -8.17 4.79 12.97
C ILE A 62 -9.33 4.77 11.97
N ASN A 63 -9.03 4.60 10.67
CA ASN A 63 -10.07 4.58 9.65
C ASN A 63 -11.00 3.37 9.76
N LEU A 64 -10.50 2.21 10.20
CA LEU A 64 -11.34 1.05 10.49
C LEU A 64 -12.26 1.29 11.68
N LEU A 65 -11.79 1.96 12.74
CA LEU A 65 -12.64 2.35 13.87
C LEU A 65 -13.73 3.34 13.42
N LEU A 66 -13.38 4.35 12.62
CA LEU A 66 -14.35 5.30 12.06
C LEU A 66 -15.39 4.60 11.18
N LEU A 67 -14.96 3.71 10.29
CA LEU A 67 -15.87 2.92 9.47
C LEU A 67 -16.75 2.01 10.33
N THR A 68 -16.23 1.40 11.39
CA THR A 68 -17.03 0.59 12.32
C THR A 68 -18.14 1.42 12.97
N VAL A 69 -17.83 2.65 13.40
CA VAL A 69 -18.82 3.57 13.96
C VAL A 69 -19.87 3.96 12.91
N PHE A 70 -19.47 4.33 11.69
CA PHE A 70 -20.42 4.67 10.63
C PHE A 70 -21.28 3.47 10.21
N CYS A 71 -20.69 2.28 10.15
CA CYS A 71 -21.37 1.03 9.80
C CYS A 71 -22.37 0.58 10.89
N GLY A 72 -22.09 0.87 12.16
CA GLY A 72 -22.92 0.42 13.29
C GLY A 72 -24.29 1.09 13.39
N PHE A 73 -24.47 2.29 12.84
CA PHE A 73 -25.73 3.02 12.93
C PHE A 73 -26.35 3.22 11.54
N SER A 74 -27.45 2.52 11.26
CA SER A 74 -28.19 2.62 9.98
C SER A 74 -28.63 4.04 9.65
N THR A 75 -28.95 4.86 10.66
CA THR A 75 -29.33 6.27 10.49
C THR A 75 -28.22 7.12 9.87
N PHE A 76 -26.93 6.80 10.11
CA PHE A 76 -25.81 7.59 9.58
C PHE A 76 -25.56 7.35 8.09
N TRP A 77 -25.86 6.16 7.58
CA TRP A 77 -25.67 5.84 6.16
C TRP A 77 -26.48 6.72 5.21
N SER A 78 -27.66 7.17 5.65
CA SER A 78 -28.50 8.02 4.80
C SER A 78 -27.94 9.45 4.68
N ARG A 79 -27.35 9.97 5.77
CA ARG A 79 -26.97 11.39 5.89
C ARG A 79 -25.49 11.69 5.64
N TYR A 80 -24.59 10.73 5.86
CA TYR A 80 -23.15 10.96 5.86
C TYR A 80 -22.42 10.17 4.76
N LYS A 81 -23.09 9.92 3.62
CA LYS A 81 -22.56 9.10 2.51
C LYS A 81 -21.18 9.54 2.05
N LEU A 82 -20.98 10.85 1.83
CA LEU A 82 -19.70 11.39 1.40
C LEU A 82 -18.59 11.22 2.44
N PHE A 83 -18.90 11.30 3.73
CA PHE A 83 -17.93 11.07 4.80
C PHE A 83 -17.54 9.59 4.91
N ILE A 84 -18.48 8.67 4.68
CA ILE A 84 -18.18 7.23 4.60
C ILE A 84 -17.25 6.97 3.41
N CYS A 85 -17.54 7.53 2.23
CA CYS A 85 -16.65 7.43 1.08
C CYS A 85 -15.25 8.00 1.39
N LEU A 86 -15.17 9.12 2.12
CA LEU A 86 -13.90 9.74 2.50
C LEU A 86 -13.09 8.80 3.40
N ALA A 87 -13.72 8.22 4.43
CA ALA A 87 -13.08 7.26 5.33
C ALA A 87 -12.61 5.99 4.60
N VAL A 88 -13.37 5.51 3.59
CA VAL A 88 -12.93 4.41 2.71
C VAL A 88 -11.73 4.81 1.85
N GLY A 89 -11.74 6.01 1.27
CA GLY A 89 -10.61 6.54 0.50
C GLY A 89 -9.35 6.66 1.35
N ASP A 90 -9.47 7.21 2.56
CA ASP A 90 -8.36 7.34 3.52
C ASP A 90 -7.85 5.98 3.99
N LEU A 91 -8.75 5.00 4.19
CA LEU A 91 -8.36 3.62 4.49
C LEU A 91 -7.48 3.04 3.36
N PHE A 92 -7.89 3.19 2.10
CA PHE A 92 -7.07 2.74 0.96
C PHE A 92 -5.73 3.46 0.88
N ASN A 93 -5.69 4.75 1.22
CA ASN A 93 -4.44 5.52 1.25
C ASN A 93 -3.48 5.00 2.31
N CYS A 94 -3.94 4.91 3.55
CA CYS A 94 -3.15 4.41 4.68
C CYS A 94 -2.70 2.97 4.45
N LEU A 95 -3.58 2.12 3.90
CA LEU A 95 -3.25 0.75 3.54
C LEU A 95 -2.17 0.72 2.44
N GLY A 96 -2.32 1.51 1.38
CA GLY A 96 -1.32 1.62 0.31
C GLY A 96 0.05 2.10 0.81
N ILE A 97 0.07 3.02 1.77
CA ILE A 97 1.31 3.50 2.42
C ILE A 97 1.93 2.39 3.28
N ALA A 98 1.15 1.69 4.09
CA ALA A 98 1.63 0.59 4.93
C ALA A 98 2.22 -0.55 4.08
N LEU A 99 1.47 -1.00 3.06
CA LEU A 99 1.90 -2.07 2.14
C LEU A 99 3.19 -1.70 1.40
N LEU A 100 3.31 -0.44 0.96
CA LEU A 100 4.52 0.05 0.32
C LEU A 100 5.72 0.05 1.28
N GLY A 101 5.52 0.52 2.51
CA GLY A 101 6.55 0.53 3.55
C GLY A 101 7.06 -0.88 3.85
N LEU A 102 6.14 -1.85 3.97
CA LEU A 102 6.48 -3.25 4.19
C LEU A 102 7.29 -3.84 3.03
N ASN A 103 6.80 -3.67 1.79
CA ASN A 103 7.51 -4.17 0.60
C ASN A 103 8.92 -3.58 0.48
N ARG A 104 9.08 -2.26 0.71
CA ARG A 104 10.40 -1.60 0.64
C ARG A 104 11.34 -2.05 1.74
N ARG A 105 10.84 -2.20 2.97
CA ARG A 105 11.63 -2.67 4.11
C ARG A 105 12.16 -4.09 3.86
N TYR A 106 11.30 -4.98 3.38
CA TYR A 106 11.70 -6.35 3.04
C TYR A 106 12.80 -6.37 1.98
N LEU A 107 12.60 -5.61 0.90
CA LEU A 107 13.54 -5.56 -0.20
C LEU A 107 14.90 -5.00 0.23
N PHE A 108 14.95 -3.89 0.98
CA PHE A 108 16.22 -3.34 1.45
C PHE A 108 16.95 -4.26 2.42
N LYS A 109 16.21 -4.97 3.30
CA LYS A 109 16.82 -5.94 4.20
C LYS A 109 17.45 -7.10 3.44
N GLU A 110 16.76 -7.64 2.44
CA GLU A 110 17.28 -8.73 1.59
C GLU A 110 18.54 -8.30 0.82
N VAL A 111 18.55 -7.10 0.25
CA VAL A 111 19.71 -6.54 -0.45
C VAL A 111 20.89 -6.33 0.50
N THR A 112 20.66 -5.82 1.71
CA THR A 112 21.73 -5.63 2.72
C THR A 112 22.31 -6.96 3.21
N GLU A 113 21.49 -8.00 3.38
CA GLU A 113 21.96 -9.31 3.84
C GLU A 113 22.69 -10.11 2.76
N ARG A 114 22.29 -9.98 1.49
CA ARG A 114 22.84 -10.78 0.38
C ARG A 114 23.88 -10.06 -0.48
N GLY A 115 23.91 -8.72 -0.47
CA GLY A 115 24.77 -7.92 -1.34
C GLY A 115 24.29 -7.80 -2.79
N TYR A 116 23.11 -8.33 -3.15
CA TYR A 116 22.52 -8.20 -4.49
C TYR A 116 20.99 -8.20 -4.43
N ALA A 117 20.35 -7.59 -5.44
CA ALA A 117 18.88 -7.52 -5.53
C ALA A 117 18.31 -8.69 -6.34
N ILE A 118 17.27 -9.34 -5.80
CA ILE A 118 16.51 -10.37 -6.53
C ILE A 118 15.20 -9.78 -7.03
N PRO A 119 14.87 -9.90 -8.33
CA PRO A 119 13.58 -9.48 -8.86
C PRO A 119 12.45 -10.30 -8.20
N GLN A 120 11.53 -9.59 -7.57
CA GLN A 120 10.38 -10.17 -6.84
C GLN A 120 9.33 -10.69 -7.83
N VAL A 121 9.57 -11.83 -8.48
CA VAL A 121 8.64 -12.41 -9.47
C VAL A 121 7.45 -13.15 -8.83
N GLY A 122 7.42 -13.28 -7.50
CA GLY A 122 6.42 -14.11 -6.77
C GLY A 122 5.83 -13.45 -5.52
N PHE A 123 5.71 -12.12 -5.50
CA PHE A 123 5.33 -11.36 -4.30
C PHE A 123 4.04 -11.86 -3.63
N HIS A 124 3.06 -12.37 -4.39
CA HIS A 124 1.78 -12.79 -3.82
C HIS A 124 1.88 -13.94 -2.79
N ALA A 125 2.78 -14.90 -3.03
CA ALA A 125 2.95 -16.05 -2.13
C ALA A 125 3.83 -15.69 -0.92
N ALA A 126 4.95 -15.01 -1.16
CA ALA A 126 5.89 -14.62 -0.12
C ALA A 126 5.33 -13.54 0.81
N PHE A 127 4.53 -12.61 0.27
CA PHE A 127 3.91 -11.54 1.05
C PHE A 127 2.88 -12.08 2.03
N SER A 128 2.03 -13.02 1.61
CA SER A 128 1.03 -13.59 2.51
C SER A 128 1.68 -14.32 3.68
N SER A 129 2.76 -15.08 3.44
CA SER A 129 3.50 -15.74 4.53
C SER A 129 4.25 -14.75 5.40
N ALA A 130 4.99 -13.80 4.82
CA ALA A 130 5.80 -12.84 5.57
C ALA A 130 4.93 -11.90 6.41
N LEU A 131 3.81 -11.42 5.88
CA LEU A 131 2.89 -10.56 6.60
C LEU A 131 2.25 -11.29 7.79
N ILE A 132 1.92 -12.57 7.64
CA ILE A 132 1.44 -13.40 8.76
C ILE A 132 2.55 -13.58 9.81
N THR A 133 3.79 -13.86 9.40
CA THR A 133 4.90 -14.08 10.34
C THR A 133 5.32 -12.80 11.07
N GLU A 134 5.42 -11.67 10.36
CA GLU A 134 5.80 -10.38 10.95
C GLU A 134 4.68 -9.84 11.84
N ALA A 135 3.41 -9.91 11.40
CA ALA A 135 2.28 -9.56 12.25
C ALA A 135 2.21 -10.42 13.51
N LYS A 136 2.54 -11.71 13.40
CA LYS A 136 2.61 -12.62 14.57
C LYS A 136 3.75 -12.21 15.51
N THR A 137 4.94 -11.93 14.98
CA THR A 137 6.12 -11.57 15.79
C THR A 137 5.93 -10.21 16.49
N ASP A 138 5.37 -9.21 15.79
CA ASP A 138 5.07 -7.91 16.38
C ASP A 138 3.91 -7.98 17.37
N MET A 139 2.87 -8.79 17.11
CA MET A 139 1.82 -9.10 18.09
C MET A 139 2.41 -9.75 19.34
N ASP A 140 3.35 -10.68 19.20
CA ASP A 140 4.01 -11.33 20.34
C ASP A 140 4.86 -10.34 21.15
N ARG A 141 5.60 -9.43 20.48
CA ARG A 141 6.31 -8.33 21.15
C ARG A 141 5.37 -7.36 21.86
N LEU A 142 4.25 -7.01 21.21
CA LEU A 142 3.24 -6.13 21.80
C LEU A 142 2.60 -6.80 23.01
N ARG A 143 2.28 -8.09 22.91
CA ARG A 143 1.76 -8.93 23.99
C ARG A 143 2.75 -9.02 25.15
N GLN A 144 4.05 -9.13 24.87
CA GLN A 144 5.11 -9.13 25.88
C GLN A 144 5.25 -7.75 26.57
N LYS A 145 5.09 -6.65 25.83
CA LYS A 145 5.05 -5.30 26.41
C LYS A 145 3.80 -5.06 27.24
N ILE A 146 2.64 -5.53 26.79
CA ILE A 146 1.36 -5.43 27.51
C ILE A 146 1.42 -6.31 28.77
N SER A 147 1.95 -7.53 28.71
CA SER A 147 2.10 -8.37 29.90
C SER A 147 3.09 -7.77 30.91
N GLY A 148 4.16 -7.12 30.44
CA GLY A 148 5.07 -6.32 31.27
C GLY A 148 4.37 -5.13 31.94
N LEU A 149 3.53 -4.39 31.20
CA LEU A 149 2.71 -3.29 31.74
C LEU A 149 1.68 -3.81 32.75
N CYS A 150 0.97 -4.91 32.44
CA CYS A 150 0.04 -5.56 33.37
C CYS A 150 0.75 -6.07 34.64
N ALA A 151 1.99 -6.56 34.56
CA ALA A 151 2.79 -6.93 35.72
C ALA A 151 3.27 -5.71 36.54
N LEU A 152 3.44 -4.56 35.89
CA LEU A 152 3.75 -3.29 36.56
C LEU A 152 2.54 -2.76 37.34
N PHE A 153 1.34 -2.84 36.76
CA PHE A 153 0.09 -2.46 37.42
C PHE A 153 -0.42 -3.51 38.42
N GLY A 154 -0.11 -4.79 38.21
CA GLY A 154 -0.43 -5.88 39.14
C GLY A 154 0.44 -5.90 40.41
N LYS A 155 1.52 -5.11 40.48
CA LYS A 155 2.43 -5.04 41.63
C LYS A 155 1.96 -4.13 42.77
N VAL A 156 0.72 -3.64 42.73
CA VAL A 156 -0.03 -3.20 43.93
C VAL A 156 -0.60 -4.39 44.73
N ALA A 157 -0.47 -5.63 44.23
CA ALA A 157 -0.63 -6.84 45.02
C ALA A 157 0.63 -7.69 44.88
N GLY A 158 1.43 -7.74 45.95
CA GLY A 158 2.77 -8.32 45.95
C GLY A 158 2.79 -9.80 45.57
N THR A 159 3.80 -10.18 44.79
CA THR A 159 4.66 -11.38 45.00
C THR A 159 5.73 -11.41 43.89
N LYS A 160 7.00 -11.62 44.29
CA LYS A 160 8.18 -11.73 43.41
C LYS A 160 8.26 -13.12 42.77
N ARG A 161 8.67 -13.19 41.51
CA ARG A 161 9.40 -14.36 40.98
C ARG A 161 10.39 -13.94 39.89
N ASN A 162 11.61 -14.45 40.01
CA ASN A 162 12.72 -14.26 39.07
C ASN A 162 12.56 -15.21 37.88
N VAL A 163 12.75 -14.70 36.66
CA VAL A 163 12.93 -15.52 35.46
C VAL A 163 14.14 -14.98 34.72
N VAL A 164 15.19 -15.81 34.71
CA VAL A 164 16.39 -15.68 33.90
C VAL A 164 16.06 -16.29 32.54
N ILE A 165 16.27 -15.54 31.45
CA ILE A 165 16.23 -16.09 30.08
C ILE A 165 17.60 -15.84 29.47
N GLU A 166 18.32 -16.95 29.30
CA GLU A 166 19.59 -17.07 28.61
C GLU A 166 19.30 -17.25 27.12
N LEU A 167 19.91 -16.40 26.29
CA LEU A 167 19.76 -16.38 24.83
C LEU A 167 21.16 -16.40 24.20
N GLU A 168 21.79 -17.56 24.21
CA GLU A 168 22.95 -17.88 23.39
C GLU A 168 22.57 -18.99 22.40
N SER A 169 22.10 -18.63 21.20
CA SER A 169 22.11 -19.54 20.05
C SER A 169 21.72 -18.83 18.73
N GLN A 170 22.52 -17.87 18.24
CA GLN A 170 22.40 -17.38 16.86
C GLN A 170 23.73 -16.96 16.18
N ARG A 171 24.90 -17.42 16.66
CA ARG A 171 26.21 -17.00 16.10
C ARG A 171 26.89 -18.01 15.15
N ALA A 172 26.14 -18.81 14.39
CA ALA A 172 26.75 -19.91 13.61
C ALA A 172 26.43 -19.94 12.09
N TRP A 173 26.01 -18.82 11.47
CA TRP A 173 25.66 -18.82 10.03
C TRP A 173 26.31 -17.72 9.19
N VAL A 174 27.49 -17.21 9.56
CA VAL A 174 28.21 -16.19 8.77
C VAL A 174 29.65 -16.60 8.48
N GLU A 175 29.84 -17.81 7.98
CA GLU A 175 31.18 -18.24 7.53
C GLU A 175 31.07 -19.21 6.35
N TYR A 176 30.49 -18.74 5.24
CA TYR A 176 30.63 -19.43 3.96
C TYR A 176 30.42 -18.50 2.76
N SER A 177 31.40 -17.63 2.47
CA SER A 177 31.71 -17.18 1.09
C SER A 177 32.73 -16.04 1.09
N THR A 178 34.02 -16.37 1.14
CA THR A 178 35.09 -15.48 0.66
C THR A 178 36.14 -16.33 -0.04
N SER A 179 35.96 -16.54 -1.34
CA SER A 179 37.06 -16.89 -2.23
C SER A 179 37.24 -15.73 -3.21
N PRO A 180 38.41 -15.07 -3.25
CA PRO A 180 38.67 -13.97 -4.16
C PRO A 180 39.06 -14.54 -5.52
N GLY A 181 38.06 -14.81 -6.36
CA GLY A 181 38.28 -15.03 -7.79
C GLY A 181 38.17 -13.69 -8.52
N GLU A 182 39.26 -13.28 -9.20
CA GLU A 182 39.28 -12.15 -10.13
C GLU A 182 38.14 -12.30 -11.17
N LEU A 183 37.12 -11.45 -11.06
CA LEU A 183 36.06 -11.35 -12.05
C LEU A 183 36.43 -10.25 -13.06
N ASN A 184 36.73 -10.68 -14.29
CA ASN A 184 36.84 -9.76 -15.42
C ASN A 184 35.56 -8.90 -15.55
N PRO A 185 35.66 -7.61 -15.91
CA PRO A 185 34.50 -6.76 -16.15
C PRO A 185 33.78 -7.22 -17.43
N ILE A 186 32.81 -8.13 -17.26
CA ILE A 186 31.82 -8.45 -18.29
C ILE A 186 30.90 -7.24 -18.40
N SER A 187 31.34 -6.30 -19.24
CA SER A 187 30.48 -5.30 -19.86
C SER A 187 29.48 -6.04 -20.76
N ASP A 188 28.22 -5.63 -20.71
CA ASP A 188 27.13 -6.05 -21.60
C ASP A 188 26.42 -7.38 -21.29
N ALA A 189 26.41 -7.81 -20.02
CA ALA A 189 25.28 -8.61 -19.54
C ALA A 189 24.05 -7.71 -19.51
N THR A 190 23.24 -7.77 -20.58
CA THR A 190 21.98 -7.05 -20.74
C THR A 190 21.09 -7.32 -19.52
N LEU A 191 21.12 -6.37 -18.59
CA LEU A 191 20.35 -6.36 -17.35
C LEU A 191 18.89 -6.63 -17.73
N ALA A 192 18.36 -7.80 -17.35
CA ALA A 192 16.95 -8.11 -17.54
C ALA A 192 16.17 -7.25 -16.54
N GLY A 193 16.03 -5.98 -16.91
CA GLY A 193 15.41 -4.95 -16.11
C GLY A 193 13.98 -5.34 -15.80
N LEU A 194 13.57 -5.04 -14.58
CA LEU A 194 12.17 -5.16 -14.21
C LEU A 194 11.34 -4.32 -15.20
N THR A 195 10.20 -4.84 -15.67
CA THR A 195 9.34 -4.10 -16.61
C THR A 195 8.27 -3.32 -15.84
N PRO A 196 7.75 -2.20 -16.38
CA PRO A 196 6.63 -1.45 -15.81
C PRO A 196 5.41 -2.33 -15.53
N ILE A 197 5.17 -3.34 -16.38
CA ILE A 197 4.09 -4.31 -16.24
C ILE A 197 4.28 -5.13 -14.95
N SER A 198 5.48 -5.65 -14.69
CA SER A 198 5.78 -6.39 -13.46
C SER A 198 5.55 -5.53 -12.22
N CYS A 199 5.92 -4.24 -12.28
CA CYS A 199 5.62 -3.30 -11.21
C CYS A 199 4.13 -2.99 -11.05
N ALA A 200 3.39 -2.86 -12.15
CA ALA A 200 1.95 -2.62 -12.14
C ALA A 200 1.18 -3.83 -11.59
N MET A 201 1.69 -5.06 -11.73
CA MET A 201 1.03 -6.24 -11.16
C MET A 201 1.01 -6.24 -9.62
N LYS A 202 1.78 -5.38 -8.96
CA LYS A 202 1.81 -5.29 -7.49
C LYS A 202 0.59 -4.52 -6.97
N ALA A 203 -0.29 -5.22 -6.24
CA ALA A 203 -1.55 -4.67 -5.73
C ALA A 203 -1.40 -3.36 -4.93
N TYR A 204 -0.33 -3.22 -4.14
CA TYR A 204 -0.10 -2.01 -3.33
C TYR A 204 0.06 -0.74 -4.18
N VAL A 205 0.51 -0.86 -5.44
CA VAL A 205 0.67 0.28 -6.36
C VAL A 205 -0.69 0.86 -6.71
N TRP A 206 -1.66 0.00 -7.02
CA TRP A 206 -3.03 0.39 -7.34
C TRP A 206 -3.80 0.88 -6.12
N ILE A 207 -3.69 0.17 -4.99
CA ILE A 207 -4.33 0.58 -3.73
C ILE A 207 -3.87 1.98 -3.33
N ARG A 208 -2.57 2.24 -3.40
CA ARG A 208 -2.01 3.57 -3.11
C ARG A 208 -2.49 4.62 -4.12
N LEU A 209 -2.62 4.28 -5.40
CA LEU A 209 -3.09 5.21 -6.42
C LEU A 209 -4.56 5.62 -6.16
N ILE A 210 -5.43 4.65 -5.86
CA ILE A 210 -6.83 4.90 -5.45
C ILE A 210 -6.86 5.80 -4.23
N GLY A 211 -6.13 5.44 -3.18
CA GLY A 211 -6.10 6.20 -1.92
C GLY A 211 -5.48 7.59 -2.05
N THR A 212 -4.65 7.86 -3.05
CA THR A 212 -4.12 9.22 -3.29
C THR A 212 -5.14 10.11 -4.00
N LEU A 213 -5.88 9.56 -4.97
CA LEU A 213 -6.78 10.36 -5.82
C LEU A 213 -8.17 10.54 -5.22
N TRP A 214 -8.67 9.53 -4.51
CA TRP A 214 -10.08 9.52 -4.08
C TRP A 214 -10.38 10.52 -2.95
N PRO A 215 -9.60 10.62 -1.86
CA PRO A 215 -9.90 11.56 -0.78
C PRO A 215 -9.93 13.03 -1.24
N PRO A 216 -8.95 13.54 -2.01
CA PRO A 216 -9.00 14.91 -2.52
C PRO A 216 -10.21 15.16 -3.44
N ALA A 217 -10.59 14.18 -4.27
CA ALA A 217 -11.78 14.29 -5.12
C ALA A 217 -13.07 14.37 -4.28
N ILE A 218 -13.19 13.60 -3.20
CA ILE A 218 -14.32 13.69 -2.27
C ILE A 218 -14.33 15.02 -1.51
N GLN A 219 -13.17 15.50 -1.06
CA GLN A 219 -13.05 16.80 -0.41
C GLN A 219 -13.47 17.94 -1.34
N LEU A 220 -13.11 17.87 -2.62
CA LEU A 220 -13.60 18.80 -3.63
C LEU A 220 -15.11 18.71 -3.80
N ALA A 221 -15.68 17.51 -3.87
CA ALA A 221 -17.13 17.32 -3.99
C ALA A 221 -17.89 17.89 -2.78
N ILE A 222 -17.39 17.69 -1.55
CA ILE A 222 -17.95 18.29 -0.33
C ILE A 222 -17.84 19.82 -0.37
N GLY A 223 -16.70 20.36 -0.83
CA GLY A 223 -16.50 21.81 -0.97
C GLY A 223 -17.43 22.43 -2.01
N ALA A 224 -17.63 21.76 -3.14
CA ALA A 224 -18.54 22.18 -4.20
C ALA A 224 -20.01 22.14 -3.77
N ASP A 225 -20.43 21.10 -3.04
CA ASP A 225 -21.77 21.00 -2.47
C ASP A 225 -22.07 22.18 -1.51
N ARG A 226 -21.12 22.49 -0.61
CA ARG A 226 -21.23 23.64 0.28
C ARG A 226 -21.28 24.97 -0.46
N ALA A 227 -20.47 25.17 -1.50
CA ALA A 227 -20.52 26.40 -2.27
C ALA A 227 -21.83 26.54 -3.05
N ALA A 228 -22.37 25.44 -3.59
CA ALA A 228 -23.63 25.44 -4.32
C ALA A 228 -24.82 25.82 -3.41
N SER A 229 -24.83 25.37 -2.15
CA SER A 229 -25.88 25.72 -1.19
C SER A 229 -25.88 27.21 -0.83
N ILE A 230 -24.71 27.85 -0.82
CA ILE A 230 -24.57 29.30 -0.56
C ILE A 230 -24.94 30.13 -1.79
N LEU A 231 -24.39 29.77 -2.97
CA LEU A 231 -24.54 30.59 -4.18
C LEU A 231 -25.97 30.59 -4.73
N LYS A 232 -26.68 29.45 -4.64
CA LYS A 232 -28.06 29.32 -5.14
C LYS A 232 -28.89 28.37 -4.28
N PRO A 233 -29.34 28.80 -3.08
CA PRO A 233 -30.06 27.94 -2.13
C PRO A 233 -31.34 27.33 -2.70
N PHE A 234 -32.09 28.08 -3.53
CA PHE A 234 -33.31 27.57 -4.17
C PHE A 234 -33.05 26.44 -5.18
N TRP A 235 -31.92 26.48 -5.90
CA TRP A 235 -31.54 25.42 -6.83
C TRP A 235 -30.98 24.20 -6.11
N HIS A 236 -30.17 24.42 -5.07
CA HIS A 236 -29.60 23.35 -4.25
C HIS A 236 -30.70 22.46 -3.65
N ARG A 237 -31.69 23.06 -3.00
CA ARG A 237 -32.82 22.33 -2.40
C ARG A 237 -33.64 21.52 -3.42
N ARG A 238 -33.78 22.01 -4.65
CA ARG A 238 -34.59 21.33 -5.67
C ARG A 238 -33.85 20.19 -6.36
N TYR A 239 -32.54 20.32 -6.56
CA TYR A 239 -31.78 19.41 -7.41
C TYR A 239 -30.78 18.54 -6.66
N ILE A 240 -30.28 18.97 -5.49
CA ILE A 240 -29.17 18.31 -4.78
C ILE A 240 -29.66 17.55 -3.54
N ASP A 241 -30.75 17.96 -2.89
CA ASP A 241 -31.38 17.17 -1.82
C ASP A 241 -31.71 15.75 -2.36
N ASN A 242 -31.00 14.74 -1.84
CA ASN A 242 -30.98 13.31 -2.22
C ASN A 242 -29.96 12.84 -3.25
N LYS A 243 -29.14 13.71 -3.85
CA LYS A 243 -28.16 13.32 -4.88
C LYS A 243 -26.72 13.18 -4.38
N ASP A 244 -26.49 13.12 -3.07
CA ASP A 244 -25.16 12.85 -2.48
C ASP A 244 -24.50 11.59 -3.05
N TRP A 245 -25.30 10.57 -3.35
CA TRP A 245 -24.82 9.36 -4.01
C TRP A 245 -24.24 9.65 -5.40
N GLN A 246 -24.82 10.57 -6.16
CA GLN A 246 -24.30 10.94 -7.49
C GLN A 246 -22.95 11.65 -7.38
N LEU A 247 -22.73 12.48 -6.35
CA LEU A 247 -21.43 13.07 -6.08
C LEU A 247 -20.39 11.98 -5.75
N GLY A 248 -20.75 11.03 -4.89
CA GLY A 248 -19.93 9.86 -4.59
C GLY A 248 -19.55 9.06 -5.85
N VAL A 249 -20.54 8.71 -6.67
CA VAL A 249 -20.33 7.99 -7.95
C VAL A 249 -19.45 8.80 -8.91
N THR A 250 -19.60 10.12 -8.97
CA THR A 250 -18.80 10.99 -9.84
C THR A 250 -17.32 10.96 -9.42
N THR A 251 -17.03 11.04 -8.11
CA THR A 251 -15.65 10.93 -7.62
C THR A 251 -15.04 9.55 -7.87
N PHE A 252 -15.84 8.49 -7.72
CA PHE A 252 -15.41 7.13 -8.02
C PHE A 252 -15.11 6.95 -9.52
N LEU A 253 -15.98 7.47 -10.40
CA LEU A 253 -15.77 7.45 -11.85
C LEU A 253 -14.48 8.17 -12.24
N PHE A 254 -14.20 9.34 -11.64
CA PHE A 254 -12.95 10.07 -11.84
C PHE A 254 -11.71 9.21 -11.48
N VAL A 255 -11.75 8.51 -10.34
CA VAL A 255 -10.68 7.58 -9.96
C VAL A 255 -10.54 6.47 -10.98
N MET A 256 -11.64 5.83 -11.40
CA MET A 256 -11.62 4.74 -12.38
C MET A 256 -11.04 5.16 -13.74
N VAL A 257 -11.40 6.35 -14.25
CA VAL A 257 -10.80 6.91 -15.47
C VAL A 257 -9.30 7.12 -15.28
N SER A 258 -8.88 7.62 -14.12
CA SER A 258 -7.46 7.81 -13.80
C SER A 258 -6.67 6.50 -13.72
N LEU A 259 -7.27 5.44 -13.14
CA LEU A 259 -6.67 4.10 -13.11
C LEU A 259 -6.55 3.52 -14.51
N PHE A 260 -7.58 3.68 -15.34
CA PHE A 260 -7.57 3.22 -16.72
C PHE A 260 -6.50 3.93 -17.55
N ALA A 261 -6.37 5.26 -17.41
CA ALA A 261 -5.29 6.01 -18.03
C ALA A 261 -3.90 5.52 -17.57
N GLY A 262 -3.72 5.27 -16.26
CA GLY A 262 -2.50 4.67 -15.73
C GLY A 262 -2.21 3.29 -16.34
N LEU A 263 -3.22 2.45 -16.49
CA LEU A 263 -3.10 1.12 -17.12
C LEU A 263 -2.68 1.24 -18.58
N LEU A 264 -3.32 2.11 -19.37
CA LEU A 264 -2.93 2.35 -20.76
C LEU A 264 -1.48 2.81 -20.88
N ILE A 265 -1.02 3.71 -19.99
CA ILE A 265 0.37 4.19 -20.00
C ILE A 265 1.35 3.04 -19.71
N VAL A 266 1.03 2.13 -18.79
CA VAL A 266 1.85 0.94 -18.51
C VAL A 266 1.94 0.04 -19.75
N LEU A 267 0.81 -0.21 -20.42
CA LEU A 267 0.76 -1.04 -21.62
C LEU A 267 1.52 -0.42 -22.79
N MET A 268 1.48 0.91 -22.94
CA MET A 268 2.20 1.62 -23.99
C MET A 268 3.72 1.73 -23.75
N ASN A 269 4.18 1.55 -22.51
CA ASN A 269 5.60 1.67 -22.14
C ASN A 269 6.19 0.32 -21.70
N SER A 270 5.68 -0.80 -22.22
CA SER A 270 6.11 -2.16 -21.83
C SER A 270 7.62 -2.39 -21.95
N ASP A 271 8.27 -1.73 -22.91
CA ASP A 271 9.64 -2.03 -23.33
C ASP A 271 10.69 -1.26 -22.53
N ARG A 272 10.28 -0.36 -21.63
CA ARG A 272 11.22 0.38 -20.78
C ARG A 272 11.70 -0.50 -19.63
N THR A 273 12.98 -0.45 -19.32
CA THR A 273 13.51 -1.02 -18.08
C THR A 273 13.24 -0.07 -16.93
N VAL A 274 12.85 -0.60 -15.77
CA VAL A 274 12.66 0.17 -14.54
C VAL A 274 13.59 -0.31 -13.44
N ILE A 275 13.93 0.62 -12.54
CA ILE A 275 14.72 0.36 -11.35
C ILE A 275 14.05 -0.75 -10.52
N PHE A 276 14.85 -1.56 -9.83
CA PHE A 276 14.39 -2.73 -9.06
C PHE A 276 13.25 -2.44 -8.06
N TYR A 277 13.09 -1.20 -7.59
CA TYR A 277 12.00 -0.81 -6.71
C TYR A 277 10.81 -0.20 -7.48
N CYS A 278 9.63 -0.80 -7.29
CA CYS A 278 8.41 -0.31 -7.92
C CYS A 278 7.80 0.86 -7.14
N GLY A 279 7.93 2.07 -7.67
CA GLY A 279 7.24 3.27 -7.22
C GLY A 279 6.33 3.85 -8.30
N ARG A 280 5.43 4.77 -7.93
CA ARG A 280 4.44 5.38 -8.87
C ARG A 280 5.08 5.94 -10.15
N LYS A 281 6.19 6.67 -10.01
CA LYS A 281 6.92 7.27 -11.15
C LYS A 281 7.58 6.22 -12.05
N ALA A 282 8.14 5.17 -11.44
CA ALA A 282 8.73 4.05 -12.16
C ALA A 282 7.67 3.24 -12.92
N THR A 283 6.50 3.00 -12.31
CA THR A 283 5.42 2.23 -12.92
C THR A 283 4.70 2.99 -14.05
N PHE A 284 4.27 4.23 -13.80
CA PHE A 284 3.31 4.94 -14.67
C PHE A 284 3.91 6.07 -15.50
N SER A 285 5.23 6.21 -15.55
CA SER A 285 5.96 7.38 -16.08
C SER A 285 5.93 8.63 -15.18
N ASN A 286 6.86 9.55 -15.47
CA ASN A 286 6.96 10.84 -14.78
C ASN A 286 5.73 11.73 -15.04
N GLY A 287 5.20 11.74 -16.27
CA GLY A 287 4.04 12.56 -16.65
C GLY A 287 2.80 12.23 -15.82
N PHE A 288 2.50 10.94 -15.66
CA PHE A 288 1.40 10.51 -14.79
C PHE A 288 1.65 10.83 -13.32
N GLY A 289 2.91 10.73 -12.87
CA GLY A 289 3.31 11.17 -11.53
C GLY A 289 2.99 12.64 -11.26
N TYR A 290 3.27 13.52 -12.23
CA TYR A 290 2.92 14.95 -12.14
C TYR A 290 1.41 15.18 -12.18
N TYR A 291 0.67 14.45 -13.02
CA TYR A 291 -0.80 14.52 -13.05
C TYR A 291 -1.41 14.21 -11.67
N VAL A 292 -1.01 13.11 -11.04
CA VAL A 292 -1.53 12.73 -9.72
C VAL A 292 -1.21 13.79 -8.67
N TYR A 293 0.03 14.31 -8.67
CA TYR A 293 0.43 15.38 -7.77
C TYR A 293 -0.35 16.67 -8.00
N PHE A 294 -0.55 17.05 -9.26
CA PHE A 294 -1.30 18.24 -9.64
C PHE A 294 -2.78 18.13 -9.22
N ALA A 295 -3.40 16.97 -9.41
CA ALA A 295 -4.76 16.70 -8.97
C ALA A 295 -4.89 16.84 -7.45
N GLU A 296 -3.97 16.24 -6.68
CA GLU A 296 -3.93 16.34 -5.22
C GLU A 296 -3.83 17.80 -4.74
N VAL A 297 -2.86 18.56 -5.26
CA VAL A 297 -2.63 19.95 -4.86
C VAL A 297 -3.79 20.85 -5.29
N SER A 298 -4.29 20.69 -6.51
CA SER A 298 -5.37 21.51 -7.05
C SER A 298 -6.68 21.27 -6.28
N PHE A 299 -7.05 20.01 -6.02
CA PHE A 299 -8.26 19.71 -5.27
C PHE A 299 -8.19 20.22 -3.83
N LEU A 300 -7.03 20.08 -3.18
CA LEU A 300 -6.81 20.65 -1.85
C LEU A 300 -6.92 22.18 -1.87
N TYR A 301 -6.30 22.83 -2.86
CA TYR A 301 -6.37 24.29 -3.02
C TYR A 301 -7.81 24.77 -3.20
N PHE A 302 -8.58 24.15 -4.10
CA PHE A 302 -10.00 24.47 -4.28
C PHE A 302 -10.81 24.22 -3.00
N ALA A 303 -10.59 23.08 -2.32
CA ALA A 303 -11.29 22.76 -1.08
C ALA A 303 -11.02 23.79 0.04
N ILE A 304 -9.79 24.32 0.13
CA ILE A 304 -9.42 25.35 1.11
C ILE A 304 -10.03 26.71 0.75
N ASN A 305 -9.95 27.14 -0.52
CA ASN A 305 -10.48 28.45 -0.92
C ASN A 305 -12.01 28.50 -0.80
N MET A 306 -12.70 27.39 -1.08
CA MET A 306 -14.14 27.30 -0.87
C MET A 306 -14.56 27.44 0.60
N LYS A 307 -13.70 27.04 1.55
CA LYS A 307 -13.95 27.28 2.98
C LYS A 307 -13.83 28.75 3.38
N ARG A 308 -13.00 29.55 2.68
CA ARG A 308 -12.83 30.98 3.00
C ARG A 308 -14.01 31.84 2.58
N LEU A 309 -14.78 31.44 1.57
CA LEU A 309 -15.99 32.15 1.11
C LEU A 309 -17.14 32.14 2.13
N HIS A 310 -16.95 31.50 3.28
CA HIS A 310 -17.94 31.35 4.35
C HIS A 310 -17.81 32.40 5.47
N VAL A 311 -16.75 33.22 5.45
CA VAL A 311 -16.47 34.30 6.40
C VAL A 311 -16.70 35.64 5.72
#